data_AF-A0A8X6VHZ9-F1
#
_entry.id   AF-A0A8X6VHZ9-F1
#
_cell.length_a   1.000
_cell.length_b   1.000
_cell.length_c   1.000
_cell.angle_alpha   90.00
_cell.angle_beta   90.00
_cell.angle_gamma   90.00
#
_symmetry.space_group_name_H-M   'P 1'
#
loop_
_entity.id
_entity.type
_entity.pdbx_description
1 polymer ?
#
loop_
_entity_poly.entity_id
_entity_poly.type
_entity_poly.pdbx_seq_one_letter_code
_entity_poly.pdbx_strand_id
1 'polypeptide(L)' 'MKATTLQSIDRYRGMITNFFIPELNNHDVQELWFQQDGATCHTARATIDLLKDTFGDRLISRFGPVN' A
#
# COMPACT_ATOMS: atom_id res chain seq x y z
N MET A 1 -19.56 4.98 -13.77
CA MET A 1 -18.82 4.51 -12.58
C MET A 1 -17.34 4.86 -12.73
N LYS A 2 -16.89 6.04 -12.28
CA LYS A 2 -15.44 6.42 -12.29
C LYS A 2 -15.01 7.24 -11.05
N ALA A 3 -15.91 7.99 -10.43
CA ALA A 3 -15.56 8.84 -9.28
C ALA A 3 -15.38 8.05 -7.95
N THR A 4 -16.25 7.08 -7.66
CA THR A 4 -16.25 6.34 -6.39
C THR A 4 -14.99 5.50 -6.19
N THR A 5 -14.46 4.90 -7.26
CA THR A 5 -13.24 4.10 -7.23
C THR A 5 -11.99 4.95 -6.98
N LEU A 6 -11.91 6.14 -7.59
CA LEU A 6 -10.80 7.08 -7.35
C LEU A 6 -10.79 7.61 -5.92
N GLN A 7 -11.97 7.97 -5.39
CA GLN A 7 -12.08 8.40 -4.00
C GLN A 7 -11.68 7.31 -3.00
N SER A 8 -12.00 6.04 -3.30
CA SER A 8 -11.57 4.91 -2.48
C SER A 8 -10.06 4.70 -2.52
N ILE A 9 -9.40 4.91 -3.67
CA ILE A 9 -7.93 4.86 -3.80
C ILE A 9 -7.29 5.97 -2.97
N ASP A 10 -7.74 7.22 -3.11
CA ASP A 10 -7.13 8.36 -2.41
C ASP A 10 -7.33 8.27 -0.89
N ARG A 11 -8.50 7.78 -0.44
CA ARG A 11 -8.73 7.50 0.99
C ARG A 11 -7.82 6.40 1.51
N TYR A 12 -7.63 5.33 0.73
CA TYR A 12 -6.75 4.23 1.14
C TYR A 12 -5.29 4.67 1.23
N ARG A 13 -4.79 5.38 0.21
CA ARG A 13 -3.44 5.96 0.22
C ARG A 13 -3.27 6.97 1.35
N GLY A 14 -4.27 7.82 1.59
CA GLY A 14 -4.29 8.75 2.73
C GLY A 14 -4.22 8.02 4.08
N MET A 15 -4.94 6.92 4.24
CA MET A 15 -4.85 6.08 5.44
C MET A 15 -3.44 5.47 5.61
N ILE A 16 -2.85 4.94 4.53
CA ILE A 16 -1.50 4.39 4.56
C ILE A 16 -0.48 5.46 4.98
N THR A 17 -0.47 6.61 4.31
CA THR A 17 0.54 7.66 4.53
C THR A 17 0.36 8.38 5.87
N ASN A 18 -0.89 8.67 6.27
CA ASN A 18 -1.14 9.55 7.41
C ASN A 18 -1.34 8.80 8.73
N PHE A 19 -1.59 7.49 8.69
CA PHE A 19 -1.86 6.70 9.89
C PHE A 19 -0.98 5.46 9.94
N PHE A 20 -1.11 4.54 8.98
CA PHE A 20 -0.45 3.23 9.08
C PHE A 20 1.08 3.31 9.13
N ILE A 21 1.72 4.03 8.19
CA ILE A 21 3.19 4.16 8.15
C ILE A 21 3.73 4.89 9.39
N PRO A 22 3.15 6.03 9.84
CA PRO A 22 3.59 6.69 11.08
C PRO A 22 3.57 5.79 12.32
N GLU A 23 2.61 4.88 12.46
CA GLU A 23 2.56 3.94 13.58
C GLU A 23 3.71 2.90 13.54
N LEU A 24 4.37 2.73 12.39
CA LEU A 24 5.54 1.87 12.24
C LEU A 24 6.87 2.54 12.61
N ASN A 25 6.89 3.82 13.01
CA ASN A 25 8.13 4.57 13.26
C ASN A 25 9.08 3.94 14.30
N ASN A 26 8.56 3.11 15.20
CA ASN A 26 9.35 2.39 16.22
C ASN A 26 9.76 0.97 15.79
N HIS A 27 9.46 0.58 14.54
CA HIS A 27 9.77 -0.71 13.96
C HIS A 27 10.72 -0.54 12.79
N ASP A 28 11.63 -1.50 12.60
CA ASP A 28 12.39 -1.56 11.36
C ASP A 28 11.46 -2.06 10.24
N VAL A 29 10.93 -1.12 9.45
CA VAL A 29 10.08 -1.40 8.30
C VAL A 29 10.79 -2.32 7.28
N GLN A 30 12.13 -2.34 7.29
CA GLN A 30 12.91 -3.23 6.42
C GLN A 30 12.94 -4.69 6.90
N GLU A 31 12.36 -5.00 8.06
CA GLU A 31 12.20 -6.38 8.53
C GLU A 31 10.74 -6.87 8.41
N LEU A 32 9.82 -5.99 8.00
CA LEU A 32 8.39 -6.29 7.94
C LEU A 32 7.93 -6.69 6.53
N TRP A 33 7.02 -7.67 6.49
CA TRP A 33 6.26 -8.03 5.31
C TRP A 33 4.88 -7.37 5.34
N PHE A 34 4.53 -6.67 4.26
CA PHE A 34 3.20 -6.12 4.08
C PHE A 34 2.39 -6.99 3.11
N GLN A 35 1.18 -7.39 3.51
CA GLN A 35 0.27 -8.17 2.68
C GLN A 35 -1.09 -7.49 2.59
N GLN A 36 -1.64 -7.44 1.37
CA GLN A 36 -2.99 -6.93 1.12
C GLN A 36 -3.73 -7.78 0.08
N ASP A 37 -5.06 -7.71 0.09
CA ASP A 37 -5.90 -8.43 -0.86
C ASP A 37 -5.93 -7.77 -2.26
N GLY A 38 -6.71 -8.36 -3.17
CA GLY A 38 -6.81 -7.92 -4.56
C GLY A 38 -7.77 -6.75 -4.82
N ALA A 39 -8.23 -6.02 -3.79
CA ALA A 39 -9.17 -4.92 -3.98
C ALA A 39 -8.61 -3.84 -4.93
N THR A 40 -9.49 -3.19 -5.69
CA THR A 40 -9.10 -2.19 -6.70
C THR A 40 -8.28 -1.05 -6.11
N CYS A 41 -8.60 -0.59 -4.89
CA CYS A 41 -7.84 0.47 -4.22
C CYS A 41 -6.45 0.04 -3.75
N HIS A 42 -6.31 -1.22 -3.34
CA HIS A 42 -5.07 -1.84 -2.86
C HIS A 42 -4.09 -2.08 -4.02
N THR A 43 -4.63 -2.45 -5.18
CA THR A 43 -3.86 -2.85 -6.37
C THR A 43 -3.69 -1.74 -7.40
N ALA A 44 -4.27 -0.55 -7.13
CA ALA A 44 -4.05 0.62 -7.96
C ALA A 44 -2.54 0.94 -8.03
N ARG A 45 -2.05 1.30 -9.22
CA ARG A 45 -0.61 1.54 -9.43
C ARG A 45 -0.02 2.54 -8.43
N ALA A 46 -0.72 3.65 -8.18
CA ALA A 46 -0.28 4.66 -7.22
C ALA A 46 -0.24 4.16 -5.75
N THR A 47 -1.01 3.13 -5.42
CA THR A 47 -0.96 2.46 -4.11
C THR A 47 0.20 1.48 -4.05
N ILE A 48 0.41 0.69 -5.11
CA ILE A 48 1.54 -0.24 -5.20
C ILE A 48 2.88 0.50 -5.17
N ASP A 49 3.02 1.60 -5.90
CA ASP A 49 4.24 2.41 -5.92
C ASP A 49 4.55 2.97 -4.51
N LEU A 50 3.54 3.50 -3.80
CA LEU A 50 3.67 3.95 -2.40
C LEU A 50 4.14 2.82 -1.47
N LEU A 51 3.55 1.62 -1.60
CA LEU A 51 3.89 0.49 -0.76
C LEU A 51 5.27 -0.08 -1.09
N LYS A 52 5.69 -0.07 -2.35
CA LYS A 52 7.05 -0.46 -2.77
C LYS A 52 8.10 0.49 -2.24
N ASP A 53 7.85 1.80 -2.26
CA ASP A 53 8.78 2.79 -1.69
C ASP A 53 8.99 2.57 -0.18
N THR A 54 7.98 2.03 0.51
CA THR A 54 8.02 1.80 1.95
C THR A 54 8.59 0.42 2.31
N PHE A 55 8.07 -0.64 1.69
CA PHE A 55 8.34 -2.04 2.06
C PHE A 55 9.31 -2.76 1.10
N GLY A 56 9.67 -2.17 -0.03
CA GLY A 56 10.54 -2.78 -1.04
C GLY A 56 9.97 -4.08 -1.60
N ASP A 57 10.83 -5.11 -1.68
CA ASP A 57 10.46 -6.45 -2.14
C ASP A 57 9.60 -7.22 -1.11
N ARG A 58 9.43 -6.71 0.11
CA ARG A 58 8.61 -7.34 1.16
C ARG A 58 7.12 -6.97 1.06
N LEU A 59 6.60 -6.94 -0.17
CA LEU A 59 5.21 -6.61 -0.48
C LEU A 59 4.50 -7.78 -1.17
N ILE A 60 3.55 -8.40 -0.49
CA ILE A 60 2.70 -9.45 -1.05
C ILE A 60 1.38 -8.81 -1.50
N SER A 61 1.25 -8.59 -2.81
CA SER A 61 0.05 -8.01 -3.40
C SER A 61 -0.11 -8.39 -4.87
N ARG A 62 -1.34 -8.32 -5.37
CA ARG A 62 -1.58 -8.39 -6.82
C ARG A 62 -0.94 -7.16 -7.49
N PHE A 63 -0.08 -7.42 -8.47
CA PHE A 63 0.82 -6.42 -9.12
C PHE A 63 1.97 -5.90 -8.24
N GLY A 64 2.22 -6.53 -7.08
CA GLY A 64 3.43 -6.35 -6.29
C GLY A 64 4.68 -6.93 -6.98
N PRO A 65 5.85 -6.84 -6.32
CA PRO A 65 7.07 -7.53 -6.75
C PRO A 65 6.83 -9.02 -6.96
N VAL A 66 7.48 -9.61 -7.96
CA VAL A 66 7.56 -11.06 -8.12
C VAL A 66 8.82 -11.50 -7.38
N ASN A 67 8.63 -11.99 -6.16
CA ASN A 67 9.69 -12.58 -5.36
C ASN A 67 10.02 -14.01 -5.80
#